data_AF-A0A100XH49-F1
#
_entry.id   AF-A0A100XH49-F1
#
_cell.length_a   1.000
_cell.length_b   1.000
_cell.length_c   1.000
_cell.angle_alpha   90.00
_cell.angle_beta   90.00
_cell.angle_gamma   90.00
#
_symmetry.space_group_name_H-M   'P 1'
#
loop_
_entity.id
_entity.type
_entity.pdbx_description
1 polymer ?
#
loop_
_entity_poly.entity_id
_entity_poly.type
_entity_poly.pdbx_seq_one_letter_code
_entity_poly.pdbx_strand_id
1 'polypeptide(L)' 'MHRRLAEMYLADERFAAFYDDAEPGLARFVHDIIIDNIER' A
#
# COMPACT_ATOMS: atom_id res chain seq x y z
N MET A 1 -6.07 13.58 -3.77
CA MET A 1 -5.50 13.07 -5.05
C MET A 1 -4.16 12.34 -4.80
N HIS A 2 -4.17 11.16 -4.15
CA HIS A 2 -2.99 10.26 -4.04
C HIS A 2 -3.35 8.78 -4.27
N ARG A 3 -4.50 8.49 -4.90
CA ARG A 3 -4.99 7.11 -5.11
C ARG A 3 -4.05 6.29 -6.00
N ARG A 4 -3.53 6.92 -7.06
CA ARG A 4 -2.54 6.31 -7.97
C ARG A 4 -1.20 6.00 -7.30
N LEU A 5 -0.86 6.71 -6.23
CA LEU A 5 0.36 6.45 -5.46
C LEU A 5 0.15 5.25 -4.53
N ALA A 6 -1.03 5.15 -3.91
CA ALA A 6 -1.42 4.00 -3.10
C ALA A 6 -1.50 2.71 -3.94
N GLU A 7 -2.10 2.77 -5.13
CA GLU A 7 -2.20 1.64 -6.05
C GLU A 7 -0.81 1.09 -6.47
N MET A 8 0.24 1.93 -6.49
CA MET A 8 1.60 1.49 -6.77
C MET A 8 2.14 0.47 -5.73
N TYR A 9 1.70 0.56 -4.47
CA TYR A 9 2.15 -0.36 -3.41
C TYR A 9 1.70 -1.80 -3.65
N LEU A 10 0.59 -1.99 -4.37
CA LEU A 10 0.07 -3.31 -4.74
C LEU A 10 0.32 -3.67 -6.21
N ALA A 11 0.62 -2.68 -7.07
CA ALA A 11 0.88 -2.92 -8.49
C ALA A 11 2.30 -3.46 -8.77
N ASP A 12 3.27 -3.24 -7.89
CA ASP A 12 4.62 -3.82 -8.00
C ASP A 12 4.89 -4.78 -6.83
N GLU A 13 5.00 -6.07 -7.15
CA GLU A 13 5.28 -7.14 -6.18
C GLU A 13 6.58 -6.92 -5.40
N ARG A 14 7.55 -6.17 -5.96
CA ARG A 14 8.81 -5.85 -5.26
C ARG A 14 8.60 -4.81 -4.16
N PHE A 15 7.67 -3.88 -4.38
CA PHE A 15 7.27 -2.92 -3.35
C PHE A 15 6.50 -3.63 -2.25
N ALA A 16 5.52 -4.46 -2.62
CA ALA A 16 4.78 -5.26 -1.65
C ALA A 16 5.72 -6.15 -0.82
N ALA A 17 6.67 -6.84 -1.48
CA ALA A 17 7.66 -7.68 -0.82
C ALA A 17 8.59 -6.91 0.11
N PHE A 18 8.98 -5.67 -0.22
CA PHE A 18 9.80 -4.84 0.68
C PHE A 18 9.09 -4.53 2.00
N TYR A 19 7.78 -4.26 1.95
CA TYR A 19 6.98 -4.02 3.16
C TYR A 19 6.61 -5.32 3.87
N ASP A 20 6.32 -6.39 3.12
CA ASP A 20 5.98 -7.70 3.68
C ASP A 20 7.20 -8.42 4.31
N ASP A 21 8.43 -8.10 3.88
CA ASP A 21 9.68 -8.57 4.51
C ASP A 21 9.88 -7.97 5.91
N ALA A 22 9.39 -6.74 6.13
CA ALA A 22 9.41 -6.10 7.44
C ALA A 22 8.33 -6.68 8.38
N GLU A 23 7.10 -6.82 7.88
CA GLU A 23 6.02 -7.53 8.57
C GLU A 23 5.00 -8.04 7.54
N PRO A 24 4.64 -9.33 7.56
CA PRO A 24 3.71 -9.89 6.57
C PRO A 24 2.36 -9.16 6.57
N GLY A 25 1.98 -8.57 5.43
CA GLY A 25 0.72 -7.85 5.26
C GLY A 25 0.80 -6.34 5.53
N LEU A 26 1.98 -5.81 5.87
CA LEU A 26 2.19 -4.39 6.07
C LEU A 26 1.93 -3.56 4.81
N ALA A 27 2.27 -4.10 3.63
CA ALA A 27 2.00 -3.43 2.36
C ALA A 27 0.51 -3.13 2.17
N ARG A 28 -0.35 -4.10 2.54
CA ARG A 28 -1.80 -4.01 2.44
C ARG A 28 -2.37 -3.05 3.47
N PHE A 29 -1.87 -3.10 4.70
CA PHE A 29 -2.28 -2.19 5.77
C PHE A 29 -2.03 -0.72 5.40
N VAL A 30 -0.85 -0.41 4.87
CA VAL A 30 -0.50 0.95 4.44
C VAL A 30 -1.37 1.39 3.26
N HIS A 31 -1.58 0.51 2.27
CA HIS A 31 -2.48 0.77 1.16
C HIS A 31 -3.88 1.14 1.64
N ASP A 32 -4.47 0.33 2.52
CA ASP A 32 -5.85 0.49 2.97
C ASP A 32 -6.04 1.80 3.76
N ILE A 33 -5.08 2.18 4.62
CA ILE A 33 -5.11 3.46 5.33
C ILE A 33 -5.07 4.66 4.37
N ILE A 34 -4.26 4.58 3.33
CA ILE A 34 -4.14 5.68 2.36
C ILE A 34 -5.44 5.81 1.56
N ILE A 35 -6.07 4.69 1.16
CA ILE A 35 -7.36 4.71 0.47
C ILE A 35 -8.45 5.29 1.39
N ASP A 36 -8.56 4.81 2.62
CA ASP A 36 -9.52 5.32 3.62
C ASP A 36 -9.33 6.83 3.88
N ASN A 37 -8.09 7.32 3.90
CA ASN A 37 -7.80 8.74 4.08
C ASN A 37 -8.22 9.59 2.86
N ILE A 38 -8.16 9.04 1.66
CA ILE A 38 -8.51 9.74 0.41
C ILE A 38 -10.02 9.76 0.18
N GLU A 39 -10.75 8.74 0.63
CA GLU A 39 -12.21 8.66 0.49
C GLU A 39 -12.97 9.48 1.55
N ARG A 40 -12.25 10.09 2.50
CA ARG A 40 -12.78 10.92 3.58
C ARG A 40 -12.80 12.42 3.24
#